data_AF-A0A2V7KDY9-F1
#
_entry.id   AF-A0A2V7KDY9-F1
#
_cell.length_a   1.000
_cell.length_b   1.000
_cell.length_c   1.000
_cell.angle_alpha   90.00
_cell.angle_beta   90.00
_cell.angle_gamma   90.00
#
_symmetry.space_group_name_H-M   'P 1'
#
loop_
_entity.id
_entity.type
_entity.pdbx_description
1 polymer ?
#
loop_
_entity_poly.entity_id
_entity_poly.type
_entity_poly.pdbx_seq_one_letter_code
_entity_poly.pdbx_strand_id
1 'polypeptide(L)'
;MLAGIVTVITMVAIPLEVQDTAVRKDTAPPAPPTIEQINYMAGLKTATRGVAQIRDGLNRVTRTQQADSLTRRRAARRLGGLCGTARTFIKSGRPRMQPSAYADSLRILAKQLTTRLDSLTAMLPKCEQTAGRDPTVANTLTTRLKNYDDALVAFRTALKPDSTKAASQQ
;
A
#
# COMPACT_ATOMS: atom_id res chain seq x y z
N MET A 1 -30.25 53.60 25.27
CA MET A 1 -30.79 52.71 24.21
C MET A 1 -29.89 52.85 22.99
N LEU A 2 -29.48 51.71 22.41
CA LEU A 2 -29.08 51.47 21.01
C LEU A 2 -28.15 52.49 20.30
N ALA A 3 -26.90 52.07 20.02
CA ALA A 3 -26.36 51.81 18.66
C ALA A 3 -25.88 53.08 17.92
N GLY A 4 -24.80 53.12 17.15
CA GLY A 4 -23.89 52.10 16.64
C GLY A 4 -22.61 52.76 16.08
N ILE A 5 -21.68 51.88 15.73
CA ILE A 5 -20.28 52.05 15.27
C ILE A 5 -20.19 52.75 13.91
N VAL A 6 -19.09 53.48 13.60
CA VAL A 6 -18.36 53.45 12.30
C VAL A 6 -16.95 54.09 12.39
N THR A 7 -15.95 53.22 12.19
CA THR A 7 -14.61 53.35 11.58
C THR A 7 -13.69 54.53 11.89
N VAL A 8 -12.54 54.24 12.52
CA VAL A 8 -11.31 55.04 12.45
C VAL A 8 -10.36 54.40 11.45
N ILE A 9 -9.97 55.18 10.45
CA ILE A 9 -8.93 54.89 9.47
C ILE A 9 -7.58 55.18 10.14
N THR A 10 -6.71 54.18 10.26
CA THR A 10 -5.29 54.38 10.59
C THR A 10 -4.44 53.82 9.46
N MET A 11 -3.85 54.74 8.69
CA MET A 11 -2.71 54.47 7.82
C MET A 11 -1.49 54.20 8.69
N VAL A 12 -0.80 53.07 8.49
CA VAL A 12 0.58 52.88 8.95
C VAL A 12 1.37 52.07 7.93
N ALA A 13 2.33 52.78 7.33
CA ALA A 13 3.65 52.39 6.82
C ALA A 13 3.85 51.05 6.08
N ILE A 14 4.18 51.17 4.80
CA ILE A 14 4.89 50.17 3.98
C ILE A 14 6.37 50.18 4.40
N PRO A 15 7.00 49.07 4.81
CA PRO A 15 8.43 48.93 4.63
C PRO A 15 8.69 48.36 3.23
N LEU A 16 9.26 49.21 2.38
CA LEU A 16 10.02 48.82 1.20
C LEU A 16 11.33 48.19 1.70
N GLU A 17 11.36 46.87 1.83
CA GLU A 17 12.62 46.12 1.92
C GLU A 17 12.85 45.47 0.56
N VAL A 18 13.82 46.04 -0.16
CA VAL A 18 14.50 45.45 -1.30
C VAL A 18 15.13 44.14 -0.83
N GLN A 19 14.69 43.00 -1.35
CA GLN A 19 15.50 41.79 -1.33
C GLN A 19 15.63 41.21 -2.74
N ASP A 20 16.85 41.38 -3.21
CA ASP A 20 17.59 40.65 -4.23
C ASP A 20 16.88 39.50 -4.94
N THR A 21 16.90 39.63 -6.26
CA THR A 21 16.77 38.56 -7.24
C THR A 21 17.78 37.44 -6.99
N ALA A 22 17.33 36.29 -6.47
CA ALA A 22 18.00 35.00 -6.69
C ALA A 22 17.05 33.80 -6.48
N VAL A 23 16.64 33.20 -7.60
CA VAL A 23 16.29 31.77 -7.76
C VAL A 23 15.17 31.22 -6.86
N ARG A 24 13.92 31.58 -7.16
CA ARG A 24 12.78 30.72 -6.81
C ARG A 24 12.45 29.85 -8.03
N LYS A 25 13.16 28.74 -8.18
CA LYS A 25 12.79 27.72 -9.19
C LYS A 25 11.48 27.11 -8.71
N ASP A 26 10.42 27.35 -9.46
CA ASP A 26 9.07 26.88 -9.23
C ASP A 26 9.04 25.38 -8.93
N THR A 27 8.95 25.01 -7.65
CA THR A 27 8.49 23.67 -7.28
C THR A 27 6.99 23.66 -7.54
N ALA A 28 6.60 23.35 -8.78
CA ALA A 28 5.20 23.11 -9.11
C ALA A 28 4.62 22.10 -8.10
N PRO A 29 3.41 22.34 -7.56
CA PRO A 29 2.75 21.37 -6.69
C PRO A 29 2.75 19.99 -7.36
N PRO A 30 2.92 18.89 -6.61
CA PRO A 30 2.88 17.56 -7.19
C PRO A 30 1.58 17.40 -7.98
N ALA A 31 1.71 17.04 -9.26
CA ALA A 31 0.56 16.91 -10.13
C ALA A 31 -0.48 15.97 -9.49
N PRO A 32 -1.77 16.31 -9.55
CA PRO A 32 -2.81 15.48 -8.98
C PRO A 32 -2.76 14.08 -9.63
N PRO A 33 -3.09 13.01 -8.87
CA PRO A 33 -3.01 11.66 -9.39
C PRO A 33 -3.99 11.46 -10.56
N THR A 34 -3.54 10.74 -11.58
CA THR A 34 -4.39 10.44 -12.75
C THR A 34 -5.51 9.46 -12.38
N ILE A 35 -6.57 9.40 -13.19
CA ILE A 35 -7.69 8.44 -13.00
C ILE A 35 -7.17 6.99 -12.94
N GLU A 36 -6.19 6.67 -13.78
CA GLU A 36 -5.57 5.35 -13.81
C GLU A 36 -4.82 5.04 -12.51
N GLN A 37 -4.10 6.01 -11.95
CA GLN A 37 -3.41 5.87 -10.66
C GLN A 37 -4.41 5.70 -9.51
N ILE A 38 -5.53 6.43 -9.53
CA ILE A 38 -6.62 6.27 -8.56
C ILE A 38 -7.19 4.86 -8.63
N ASN A 39 -7.46 4.35 -9.84
CA ASN A 39 -7.96 2.98 -10.04
C ASN A 39 -6.94 1.93 -9.58
N TYR A 40 -5.66 2.14 -9.87
CA TYR A 40 -4.59 1.26 -9.40
C TYR A 40 -4.56 1.19 -7.88
N MET A 41 -4.59 2.35 -7.21
CA MET A 41 -4.57 2.44 -5.75
C MET A 41 -5.83 1.86 -5.11
N ALA A 42 -7.00 2.02 -5.74
CA ALA A 42 -8.23 1.37 -5.30
C ALA A 42 -8.13 -0.16 -5.43
N GLY A 43 -7.61 -0.68 -6.54
CA GLY A 43 -7.34 -2.10 -6.73
C GLY A 43 -6.36 -2.65 -5.69
N LEU A 44 -5.26 -1.92 -5.45
CA LEU A 44 -4.25 -2.27 -4.45
C LEU A 44 -4.83 -2.30 -3.04
N LYS A 45 -5.69 -1.33 -2.67
CA LYS A 45 -6.37 -1.31 -1.36
C LYS A 45 -7.24 -2.55 -1.18
N THR A 46 -8.00 -2.92 -2.20
CA THR A 46 -8.85 -4.13 -2.18
C THR A 46 -8.02 -5.40 -2.08
N ALA A 47 -6.98 -5.55 -2.91
CA ALA A 47 -6.09 -6.72 -2.86
C ALA A 47 -5.39 -6.84 -1.51
N THR A 48 -4.91 -5.72 -0.95
CA THR A 48 -4.23 -5.68 0.36
C THR A 48 -5.15 -6.11 1.50
N ARG A 49 -6.47 -5.85 1.42
CA ARG A 49 -7.44 -6.39 2.39
C ARG A 49 -7.47 -7.91 2.38
N GLY A 50 -7.40 -8.53 1.20
CA GLY A 50 -7.27 -9.98 1.07
C GLY A 50 -5.96 -10.50 1.66
N VAL A 51 -4.85 -9.84 1.35
CA VAL A 51 -3.52 -10.19 1.90
C VAL A 51 -3.51 -10.11 3.44
N ALA A 52 -4.20 -9.13 4.03
CA ALA A 52 -4.31 -9.02 5.48
C ALA A 52 -5.04 -10.22 6.12
N GLN A 53 -6.02 -10.83 5.45
CA GLN A 53 -6.68 -12.05 5.92
C GLN A 53 -5.70 -13.22 6.00
N ILE A 54 -4.86 -13.39 4.97
CA ILE A 54 -3.82 -14.43 4.94
C ILE A 54 -2.86 -14.23 6.10
N ARG A 55 -2.41 -12.98 6.33
CA ARG A 55 -1.50 -12.65 7.43
C ARG A 55 -2.10 -12.96 8.79
N ASP A 56 -3.37 -12.63 9.04
CA ASP A 56 -4.03 -12.99 10.29
C ASP A 56 -4.07 -14.52 10.49
N GLY A 57 -4.43 -15.26 9.44
CA GLY A 57 -4.41 -16.72 9.46
C GLY A 57 -3.05 -17.32 9.79
N LEU A 58 -2.00 -16.83 9.13
CA LEU A 58 -0.62 -17.28 9.38
C LEU A 58 -0.17 -16.95 10.80
N ASN A 59 -0.44 -15.73 11.28
CA ASN A 59 -0.10 -15.34 12.65
C ASN A 59 -0.79 -16.20 13.70
N ARG A 60 -2.00 -16.70 13.43
CA ARG A 60 -2.68 -17.67 14.31
C ARG A 60 -2.01 -19.03 14.26
N VAL A 61 -1.71 -19.55 13.06
CA VAL A 61 -0.99 -20.82 12.90
C VAL A 61 0.33 -20.79 13.66
N THR A 62 1.13 -19.73 13.49
CA THR A 62 2.41 -19.53 14.20
C THR A 62 2.23 -19.53 15.72
N ARG A 63 1.26 -18.78 16.24
CA ARG A 63 0.97 -18.74 17.68
C ARG A 63 0.55 -20.09 18.26
N THR A 64 -0.07 -20.95 17.45
CA THR A 64 -0.50 -22.29 17.88
C THR A 64 0.53 -23.38 17.62
N GLN A 65 1.73 -23.09 17.09
CA GLN A 65 2.71 -24.13 16.72
C GLN A 65 3.12 -25.05 17.87
N GLN A 66 3.15 -24.53 19.10
CA GLN A 66 3.48 -25.29 20.32
C GLN A 66 2.25 -25.84 21.04
N ALA A 67 1.04 -25.64 20.50
CA ALA A 67 -0.19 -26.17 21.08
C ALA A 67 -0.41 -27.64 20.71
N ASP A 68 -1.43 -28.24 21.32
CA ASP A 68 -1.86 -29.60 21.02
C ASP A 68 -2.26 -29.78 19.53
N SER A 69 -2.30 -31.04 19.08
CA SER A 69 -2.57 -31.39 17.68
C SER A 69 -3.94 -30.90 17.19
N LEU A 70 -4.96 -30.85 18.04
CA LEU A 70 -6.30 -30.40 17.66
C LEU A 70 -6.33 -28.88 17.48
N THR A 71 -5.71 -28.13 18.40
CA THR A 71 -5.59 -26.67 18.31
C THR A 71 -4.81 -26.25 17.07
N ARG A 72 -3.69 -26.91 16.78
CA ARG A 72 -2.91 -26.69 15.54
C ARG A 72 -3.75 -26.94 14.30
N ARG A 73 -4.47 -28.07 14.26
CA ARG A 73 -5.30 -28.44 13.11
C ARG A 73 -6.47 -27.47 12.91
N ARG A 74 -7.08 -26.97 13.98
CA ARG A 74 -8.15 -25.95 13.92
C ARG A 74 -7.62 -24.63 13.36
N ALA A 75 -6.47 -24.15 13.84
CA ALA A 75 -5.84 -22.95 13.31
C ALA A 75 -5.51 -23.09 11.81
N ALA A 76 -4.97 -24.23 11.41
CA ALA A 76 -4.62 -24.51 10.02
C ALA A 76 -5.86 -24.64 9.10
N ARG A 77 -6.96 -25.23 9.57
CA ARG A 77 -8.25 -25.21 8.84
C ARG A 77 -8.80 -23.79 8.69
N ARG A 78 -8.69 -22.97 9.73
CA ARG A 78 -9.12 -21.56 9.68
C ARG A 78 -8.31 -20.77 8.67
N LEU A 79 -7.00 -21.00 8.58
CA LEU A 79 -6.15 -20.44 7.53
C LEU A 79 -6.67 -20.79 6.13
N GLY A 80 -7.09 -22.04 5.90
CA GLY A 80 -7.69 -22.46 4.62
C GLY A 80 -8.92 -21.63 4.24
N GLY A 81 -9.84 -21.39 5.17
CA GLY A 81 -11.00 -20.51 4.94
C GLY A 81 -10.61 -19.06 4.63
N LEU A 82 -9.59 -18.53 5.32
CA LEU A 82 -9.06 -17.19 5.06
C LEU A 82 -8.36 -17.07 3.70
N CYS A 83 -7.73 -18.14 3.20
CA CYS A 83 -7.19 -18.17 1.84
C CYS A 83 -8.29 -18.06 0.78
N GLY A 84 -9.45 -18.71 1.00
CA GLY A 84 -10.62 -18.57 0.13
C GLY A 84 -11.17 -17.14 0.09
N THR A 85 -11.36 -16.50 1.27
CA THR A 85 -11.83 -15.11 1.33
C THR A 85 -10.83 -14.12 0.76
N ALA A 86 -9.53 -14.31 1.05
CA ALA A 86 -8.45 -13.51 0.49
C ALA A 86 -8.44 -13.54 -1.04
N ARG A 87 -8.65 -14.71 -1.63
CA ARG A 87 -8.70 -14.91 -3.08
C ARG A 87 -9.78 -14.05 -3.74
N THR A 88 -10.95 -13.91 -3.11
CA THR A 88 -12.05 -13.06 -3.63
C THR A 88 -11.68 -11.58 -3.65
N PHE A 89 -11.06 -11.07 -2.58
CA PHE A 89 -10.56 -9.69 -2.54
C PHE A 89 -9.46 -9.45 -3.59
N ILE A 90 -8.51 -10.38 -3.72
CA ILE A 90 -7.43 -10.21 -4.67
C ILE A 90 -7.94 -10.29 -6.11
N LYS A 91 -8.82 -11.24 -6.43
CA LYS A 91 -9.45 -11.35 -7.76
C LYS A 91 -10.25 -10.12 -8.15
N SER A 92 -10.91 -9.45 -7.21
CA SER A 92 -11.66 -8.22 -7.49
C SER A 92 -10.77 -6.97 -7.58
N GLY A 93 -9.68 -6.89 -6.80
CA GLY A 93 -8.74 -5.77 -6.85
C GLY A 93 -7.77 -5.81 -8.02
N ARG A 94 -7.25 -7.00 -8.36
CA ARG A 94 -6.17 -7.22 -9.32
C ARG A 94 -6.41 -6.63 -10.72
N PRO A 95 -7.62 -6.70 -11.32
CA PRO A 95 -7.87 -6.15 -12.66
C PRO A 95 -7.69 -4.63 -12.74
N ARG A 96 -7.85 -3.92 -11.63
CA ARG A 96 -7.70 -2.45 -11.56
C ARG A 96 -6.23 -2.03 -11.40
N MET A 97 -5.35 -2.95 -11.02
CA MET A 97 -3.92 -2.70 -10.82
C MET A 97 -3.15 -2.79 -12.14
N GLN A 98 -3.39 -1.87 -13.06
CA GLN A 98 -2.68 -1.80 -14.34
C GLN A 98 -1.34 -1.07 -14.19
N PRO A 99 -0.18 -1.72 -14.41
CA PRO A 99 1.12 -1.07 -14.25
C PRO A 99 1.33 0.14 -15.17
N SER A 100 0.61 0.19 -16.30
CA SER A 100 0.63 1.31 -17.24
C SER A 100 0.14 2.63 -16.65
N ALA A 101 -0.54 2.60 -15.50
CA ALA A 101 -0.95 3.80 -14.76
C ALA A 101 0.25 4.66 -14.28
N TYR A 102 1.46 4.09 -14.31
CA TYR A 102 2.69 4.77 -13.94
C TYR A 102 3.69 4.77 -15.10
N ALA A 103 4.57 5.77 -15.13
CA ALA A 103 5.68 5.86 -16.07
C ALA A 103 7.00 5.33 -15.45
N ASP A 104 7.98 5.08 -16.31
CA ASP A 104 9.39 4.84 -15.97
C ASP A 104 9.62 3.77 -14.88
N SER A 105 10.37 4.13 -13.83
CA SER A 105 10.74 3.24 -12.73
C SER A 105 9.54 2.80 -11.90
N LEU A 106 8.52 3.66 -11.72
CA LEU A 106 7.29 3.32 -11.01
C LEU A 106 6.49 2.25 -11.75
N ARG A 107 6.50 2.26 -13.08
CA ARG A 107 5.89 1.18 -13.90
C ARG A 107 6.52 -0.17 -13.61
N ILE A 108 7.84 -0.21 -13.48
CA ILE A 108 8.60 -1.43 -13.18
C ILE A 108 8.21 -1.95 -11.79
N LEU A 109 8.18 -1.08 -10.80
CA LEU A 109 7.79 -1.43 -9.43
C LEU A 109 6.32 -1.89 -9.34
N ALA A 110 5.40 -1.23 -10.05
CA ALA A 110 4.00 -1.64 -10.15
C ALA A 110 3.86 -3.04 -10.80
N LYS A 111 4.63 -3.33 -11.85
CA LYS A 111 4.68 -4.65 -12.49
C LYS A 111 5.25 -5.72 -11.55
N GLN A 112 6.29 -5.40 -10.80
CA GLN A 112 6.85 -6.33 -9.81
C GLN A 112 5.82 -6.62 -8.71
N LEU A 113 5.17 -5.60 -8.15
CA LEU A 113 4.13 -5.77 -7.12
C LEU A 113 2.99 -6.67 -7.59
N THR A 114 2.46 -6.41 -8.79
CA THR A 114 1.39 -7.25 -9.38
C THR A 114 1.85 -8.68 -9.63
N THR A 115 3.08 -8.89 -10.10
CA THR A 115 3.66 -10.23 -10.29
C THR A 115 3.79 -11.00 -8.96
N ARG A 116 4.22 -10.32 -7.89
CA ARG A 116 4.30 -10.95 -6.55
C ARG A 116 2.92 -11.26 -5.99
N LEU A 117 1.94 -10.39 -6.22
CA LEU A 117 0.54 -10.63 -5.86
C LEU A 117 -0.05 -11.82 -6.63
N ASP A 118 0.22 -11.93 -7.93
CA ASP A 118 -0.23 -13.06 -8.77
C ASP A 118 0.40 -14.38 -8.29
N SER A 119 1.69 -14.36 -7.96
CA SER A 119 2.39 -15.49 -7.34
C SER A 119 1.77 -15.90 -6.00
N LEU A 120 1.43 -14.95 -5.12
CA LEU A 120 0.72 -15.25 -3.87
C LEU A 120 -0.66 -15.86 -4.16
N THR A 121 -1.39 -15.29 -5.12
CA THR A 121 -2.74 -15.72 -5.50
C THR A 121 -2.78 -17.15 -6.05
N ALA A 122 -1.75 -17.54 -6.81
CA ALA A 122 -1.62 -18.89 -7.35
C ALA A 122 -1.56 -19.99 -6.26
N MET A 123 -1.11 -19.67 -5.05
CA MET A 123 -1.07 -20.63 -3.93
C MET A 123 -2.38 -20.71 -3.14
N LEU A 124 -3.29 -19.75 -3.29
CA LEU A 124 -4.51 -19.71 -2.47
C LEU A 124 -5.44 -20.91 -2.67
N PRO A 125 -5.64 -21.45 -3.89
CA PRO A 125 -6.43 -22.67 -4.07
C PRO A 125 -5.84 -23.86 -3.32
N LYS A 126 -4.51 -24.04 -3.37
CA LYS A 126 -3.83 -25.09 -2.61
C LYS A 126 -4.01 -24.87 -1.11
N CYS A 127 -3.83 -23.64 -0.63
CA CYS A 127 -4.05 -23.30 0.77
C CYS A 127 -5.47 -23.66 1.24
N GLU A 128 -6.48 -23.27 0.48
CA GLU A 128 -7.89 -23.54 0.77
C GLU A 128 -8.15 -25.05 0.96
N GLN A 129 -7.57 -25.88 0.09
CA GLN A 129 -7.77 -27.32 0.10
C GLN A 129 -6.92 -28.04 1.15
N THR A 130 -5.68 -27.61 1.37
CA THR A 130 -4.69 -28.42 2.09
C THR A 130 -4.20 -27.83 3.39
N ALA A 131 -4.52 -26.58 3.75
CA ALA A 131 -3.98 -25.96 4.98
C ALA A 131 -4.25 -26.78 6.26
N GLY A 132 -5.41 -27.45 6.37
CA GLY A 132 -5.74 -28.29 7.52
C GLY A 132 -5.09 -29.69 7.54
N ARG A 133 -4.28 -30.02 6.53
CA ARG A 133 -3.67 -31.35 6.31
C ARG A 133 -2.16 -31.27 6.09
N ASP A 134 -1.69 -30.24 5.39
CA ASP A 134 -0.31 -30.05 4.99
C ASP A 134 0.29 -28.82 5.69
N PRO A 135 1.22 -29.02 6.64
CA PRO A 135 1.85 -27.91 7.37
C PRO A 135 2.79 -27.07 6.50
N THR A 136 3.27 -27.58 5.35
CA THR A 136 4.20 -26.86 4.46
C THR A 136 3.56 -25.68 3.73
N VAL A 137 2.22 -25.68 3.65
CA VAL A 137 1.40 -24.60 3.07
C VAL A 137 1.69 -23.27 3.79
N ALA A 138 1.76 -23.29 5.11
CA ALA A 138 1.99 -22.09 5.91
C ALA A 138 3.38 -21.50 5.62
N ASN A 139 4.41 -22.34 5.49
CA ASN A 139 5.76 -21.89 5.14
C ASN A 139 5.81 -21.27 3.73
N THR A 140 5.20 -21.93 2.76
CA THR A 140 5.17 -21.44 1.37
C THR A 140 4.42 -20.10 1.27
N LEU A 141 3.30 -19.96 1.96
CA LEU A 141 2.56 -18.70 2.03
C LEU A 141 3.36 -17.60 2.71
N THR A 142 4.10 -17.93 3.78
CA THR A 142 4.94 -16.97 4.49
C THR A 142 6.00 -16.39 3.56
N THR A 143 6.68 -17.23 2.78
CA THR A 143 7.67 -16.76 1.79
C THR A 143 7.04 -15.88 0.72
N ARG A 144 5.88 -16.27 0.17
CA ARG A 144 5.20 -15.47 -0.87
C ARG A 144 4.64 -14.16 -0.34
N LEU A 145 4.16 -14.16 0.90
CA LEU A 145 3.69 -12.97 1.59
C LEU A 145 4.84 -11.98 1.80
N LYS A 146 6.01 -12.45 2.25
CA LYS A 146 7.21 -11.62 2.39
C LYS A 146 7.60 -10.99 1.05
N ASN A 147 7.67 -11.78 -0.02
CA ASN A 147 8.01 -11.25 -1.35
C ASN A 147 7.01 -10.19 -1.86
N TYR A 148 5.72 -10.34 -1.52
CA TYR A 148 4.71 -9.33 -1.81
C TYR A 148 4.92 -8.06 -0.98
N ASP A 149 5.20 -8.21 0.32
CA ASP A 149 5.44 -7.08 1.22
C ASP A 149 6.66 -6.27 0.83
N ASP A 150 7.77 -6.93 0.47
CA ASP A 150 8.98 -6.27 0.01
C ASP A 150 8.71 -5.43 -1.25
N ALA A 151 7.95 -5.98 -2.21
CA ALA A 151 7.55 -5.25 -3.41
C ALA A 151 6.58 -4.10 -3.11
N LEU A 152 5.68 -4.27 -2.13
CA LEU A 152 4.73 -3.25 -1.70
C LEU A 152 5.46 -2.07 -1.03
N VAL A 153 6.45 -2.36 -0.20
CA VAL A 153 7.29 -1.34 0.44
C VAL A 153 8.07 -0.59 -0.63
N ALA A 154 8.77 -1.29 -1.54
CA ALA A 154 9.52 -0.66 -2.62
C ALA A 154 8.64 0.28 -3.47
N PHE A 155 7.44 -0.18 -3.85
CA PHE A 155 6.47 0.63 -4.60
C PHE A 155 5.98 1.85 -3.81
N ARG A 156 5.62 1.70 -2.54
CA ARG A 156 5.14 2.81 -1.69
C ARG A 156 6.23 3.83 -1.36
N THR A 157 7.46 3.38 -1.19
CA THR A 157 8.59 4.28 -0.96
C THR A 157 8.84 5.12 -2.20
N ALA A 158 8.80 4.53 -3.40
CA ALA A 158 8.96 5.27 -4.65
C ALA A 158 7.81 6.24 -4.97
N LEU A 159 6.61 6.02 -4.41
CA LEU A 159 5.49 6.96 -4.53
C LEU A 159 5.65 8.23 -3.69
N LYS A 160 6.51 8.21 -2.66
CA LYS A 160 6.83 9.40 -1.90
C LYS A 160 7.92 10.13 -2.68
N PRO A 161 7.71 11.39 -3.12
CA PRO A 161 8.79 12.16 -3.73
C PRO A 161 9.94 12.26 -2.73
N ASP A 162 11.15 11.82 -3.13
CA ASP A 162 12.37 11.96 -2.35
C ASP A 162 12.65 13.46 -2.15
N SER A 163 12.22 14.03 -1.02
CA SER A 163 12.62 15.39 -0.60
C SER A 163 14.15 15.52 -0.37
N THR A 164 14.91 14.44 -0.52
CA THR A 164 16.34 14.35 -0.19
C THR A 164 17.26 14.20 -1.40
N LYS A 165 16.75 14.01 -2.63
CA LYS A 165 17.61 13.92 -3.83
C LYS A 165 17.92 15.26 -4.50
N ALA A 166 17.31 16.36 -4.05
CA ALA A 166 17.60 17.70 -4.57
C ALA A 166 18.83 18.37 -3.92
N ALA A 167 19.46 17.75 -2.90
CA ALA A 167 20.50 18.38 -2.09
C ALA A 167 21.94 17.85 -2.31
N SER A 168 22.17 16.93 -3.25
CA SER A 168 23.52 16.35 -3.49
C SER A 168 24.02 16.44 -4.92
N GLN A 169 23.56 17.45 -5.67
CA GLN A 169 24.26 17.92 -6.86
C GLN A 169 24.54 19.42 -6.70
N GLN A 170 25.43 19.74 -5.76
CA GLN A 170 26.17 21.00 -5.71
C GLN A 170 27.63 20.66 -5.42
#